data_AF-A0A2G5VAM7-F1
#
_entry.id   AF-A0A2G5VAM7-F1
#
_cell.length_a   1.000
_cell.length_b   1.000
_cell.length_c   1.000
_cell.angle_alpha   90.00
_cell.angle_beta   90.00
_cell.angle_gamma   90.00
#
_symmetry.space_group_name_H-M   'P 1'
#
loop_
_entity.id
_entity.type
_entity.pdbx_description
1 polymer ?
#
loop_
_entity_poly.entity_id
_entity_poly.type
_entity_poly.pdbx_seq_one_letter_code
_entity_poly.pdbx_strand_id
1 'polypeptide(L)'
;MRLYDLFLSIHSDYFKVLFSNNFKEGSLSEIEINDISYDDFGLLCSSFFPNPQFPNDGTVEKLLELGRRFLLSSVIRIVEYHLIHGSKIGIPKMIWLADEYKMEKLLEKCIREMDSSEKAKQLRESEEFEKLSDATMSKLCRRLAALL
;
A
#
# COMPACT_ATOMS: atom_id res chain seq x y z
N MET A 1 -1.36 -23.11 -19.55
CA MET A 1 -1.31 -21.89 -18.75
C MET A 1 -2.75 -21.44 -18.52
N ARG A 2 -3.36 -21.75 -17.36
CA ARG A 2 -4.75 -21.37 -16.98
C ARG A 2 -4.89 -21.21 -15.46
N LEU A 3 -4.06 -21.92 -14.70
CA LEU A 3 -4.01 -21.82 -13.22
C LEU A 3 -3.50 -20.46 -12.74
N TYR A 4 -2.55 -19.85 -13.46
CA TYR A 4 -1.99 -18.55 -13.10
C TYR A 4 -3.00 -17.41 -13.31
N ASP A 5 -3.73 -17.44 -14.42
CA ASP A 5 -4.77 -16.46 -14.74
C ASP A 5 -5.92 -16.51 -13.72
N LEU A 6 -6.34 -17.72 -13.32
CA LEU A 6 -7.34 -17.91 -12.27
C LEU A 6 -6.85 -17.37 -10.93
N PHE A 7 -5.60 -17.66 -10.57
CA PHE A 7 -5.01 -17.18 -9.32
C PHE A 7 -5.01 -15.64 -9.26
N LEU A 8 -4.48 -14.99 -10.28
CA LEU A 8 -4.46 -13.53 -10.36
C LEU A 8 -5.89 -12.95 -10.37
N SER A 9 -6.83 -13.56 -11.11
CA SER A 9 -8.23 -13.12 -11.16
C SER A 9 -8.96 -13.21 -9.82
N ILE A 10 -8.63 -14.21 -8.98
CA ILE A 10 -9.21 -14.35 -7.64
C ILE A 10 -8.73 -13.22 -6.72
N HIS A 11 -7.48 -12.78 -6.90
CA HIS A 11 -6.86 -11.80 -6.03
C HIS A 11 -7.02 -10.34 -6.49
N SER A 12 -7.34 -10.12 -7.76
CA SER A 12 -7.34 -8.79 -8.39
C SER A 12 -8.50 -8.64 -9.36
N ASP A 13 -9.32 -7.60 -9.14
CA ASP A 13 -10.37 -7.22 -10.08
C ASP A 13 -9.80 -6.75 -11.42
N TYR A 14 -8.60 -6.16 -11.43
CA TYR A 14 -7.90 -5.80 -12.66
C TYR A 14 -7.63 -7.05 -13.52
N PHE A 15 -7.00 -8.08 -12.94
CA PHE A 15 -6.67 -9.30 -13.66
C PHE A 15 -7.92 -10.11 -14.02
N LYS A 16 -8.95 -10.08 -13.16
CA LYS A 16 -10.24 -10.70 -13.46
C LYS A 16 -10.89 -10.11 -14.71
N VAL A 17 -10.84 -8.79 -14.87
CA VAL A 17 -11.33 -8.11 -16.07
C VAL A 17 -10.44 -8.44 -17.27
N LEU A 18 -9.11 -8.33 -17.11
CA LEU A 18 -8.12 -8.58 -18.15
C LEU A 18 -8.24 -9.98 -18.77
N PHE A 19 -8.43 -11.00 -17.95
CA PHE A 19 -8.55 -12.40 -18.38
C PHE A 19 -9.97 -12.83 -18.70
N SER A 20 -10.95 -11.93 -18.65
CA SER A 20 -12.32 -12.27 -19.04
C SER A 20 -12.45 -12.36 -20.56
N ASN A 21 -13.15 -13.37 -21.06
CA ASN A 21 -13.43 -13.56 -22.49
C ASN A 21 -14.28 -12.44 -23.13
N ASN A 22 -14.69 -11.44 -22.34
CA ASN A 22 -15.43 -10.28 -22.80
C ASN A 22 -14.53 -9.23 -23.48
N PHE A 23 -13.21 -9.36 -23.34
CA PHE A 23 -12.20 -8.50 -23.95
C PHE A 23 -11.36 -9.29 -24.96
N LYS A 24 -10.78 -8.60 -25.94
CA LYS A 24 -10.01 -9.24 -27.03
C LYS A 24 -8.82 -10.03 -26.46
N GLU A 25 -8.28 -9.53 -25.36
CA GLU A 25 -7.14 -10.02 -24.60
C GLU A 25 -7.39 -11.40 -23.97
N GLY A 26 -8.61 -11.70 -23.52
CA GLY A 26 -8.94 -12.97 -22.87
C GLY A 26 -8.79 -14.20 -23.77
N SER A 27 -8.68 -14.01 -25.09
CA SER A 27 -8.47 -15.07 -26.08
C SER A 27 -7.02 -15.22 -26.55
N LEU A 28 -6.12 -14.33 -26.11
CA LEU A 28 -4.72 -14.34 -26.52
C LEU A 28 -3.91 -15.36 -25.69
N SER A 29 -2.90 -15.96 -26.31
CA SER A 29 -1.94 -16.83 -25.62
C SER A 29 -0.95 -16.06 -24.74
N GLU A 30 -0.73 -14.79 -25.05
CA GLU A 30 0.15 -13.86 -24.34
C GLU A 30 -0.52 -12.49 -24.26
N ILE A 31 -0.43 -11.84 -23.09
CA ILE A 31 -0.98 -10.52 -22.84
C ILE A 31 0.16 -9.64 -22.34
N GLU A 32 0.41 -8.54 -23.03
CA GLU A 32 1.39 -7.55 -22.61
C GLU A 32 0.81 -6.67 -21.50
N ILE A 33 1.56 -6.56 -20.39
CA ILE A 33 1.26 -5.59 -19.32
C ILE A 33 2.26 -4.44 -19.48
N ASN A 34 1.78 -3.31 -19.98
CA ASN A 34 2.61 -2.13 -20.23
C ASN A 34 3.13 -1.49 -18.94
N ASP A 35 4.13 -0.62 -19.04
CA ASP A 35 4.62 0.26 -17.96
C ASP A 35 5.04 -0.46 -16.65
N ILE A 36 5.47 -1.71 -16.72
CA ILE A 36 6.00 -2.45 -15.57
C ILE A 36 7.25 -3.23 -15.98
N SER A 37 8.28 -3.21 -15.12
CA SER A 37 9.46 -4.03 -15.33
C SER A 37 9.21 -5.48 -14.92
N TYR A 38 9.97 -6.41 -15.49
CA TYR A 38 9.91 -7.83 -15.07
C TYR A 38 10.18 -7.99 -13.57
N ASP A 39 11.15 -7.24 -13.03
CA ASP A 39 11.52 -7.31 -11.62
C ASP A 39 10.41 -6.78 -10.70
N ASP A 40 9.75 -5.68 -11.08
CA ASP A 40 8.61 -5.13 -10.33
C ASP A 40 7.41 -6.09 -10.35
N PHE A 41 7.13 -6.71 -11.50
CA PHE A 41 6.07 -7.71 -11.58
C PHE A 41 6.42 -8.97 -10.78
N GLY A 42 7.68 -9.39 -10.80
CA GLY A 42 8.19 -10.47 -9.96
C GLY A 42 8.07 -10.18 -8.47
N LEU A 43 8.40 -8.97 -8.04
CA LEU A 43 8.23 -8.48 -6.67
C LEU A 43 6.75 -8.49 -6.26
N LEU A 44 5.85 -8.01 -7.12
CA LEU A 44 4.42 -8.06 -6.87
C LEU A 44 3.94 -9.49 -6.68
N CYS A 45 4.28 -10.38 -7.61
CA CYS A 45 3.85 -11.78 -7.55
C CYS A 45 4.41 -12.48 -6.31
N SER A 46 5.67 -12.24 -5.96
CA SER A 46 6.30 -12.87 -4.81
C SER A 46 5.64 -12.48 -3.49
N SER A 47 4.95 -11.34 -3.40
CA SER A 47 4.34 -10.89 -2.15
C SER A 47 3.05 -11.62 -1.78
N PHE A 48 2.41 -12.35 -2.71
CA PHE A 48 1.15 -13.05 -2.43
C PHE A 48 1.02 -14.45 -3.05
N PHE A 49 2.03 -14.94 -3.79
CA PHE A 49 2.09 -16.34 -4.22
C PHE A 49 2.11 -17.29 -3.00
N PRO A 50 1.74 -18.59 -3.13
CA PRO A 50 1.58 -19.51 -2.00
C PRO A 50 2.74 -19.62 -1.00
N ASN A 51 3.97 -19.25 -1.41
CA ASN A 51 5.09 -19.03 -0.50
C ASN A 51 5.50 -17.55 -0.56
N PRO A 52 4.80 -16.66 0.16
CA PRO A 52 4.97 -15.23 -0.04
C PRO A 52 6.29 -14.74 0.57
N GLN A 53 6.97 -13.86 -0.15
CA GLN A 53 8.04 -13.05 0.40
C GLN A 53 7.44 -11.85 1.16
N PHE A 54 7.80 -11.72 2.43
CA PHE A 54 7.31 -10.60 3.23
C PHE A 54 7.92 -9.27 2.77
N PRO A 55 7.15 -8.16 2.80
CA PRO A 55 7.68 -6.83 2.56
C PRO A 55 8.79 -6.46 3.55
N ASN A 56 9.61 -5.51 3.13
CA ASN A 56 10.56 -4.81 3.98
C ASN A 56 10.51 -3.31 3.65
N ASP A 57 11.17 -2.47 4.45
CA ASP A 57 11.11 -1.01 4.28
C ASP A 57 11.51 -0.52 2.88
N GLY A 58 12.41 -1.25 2.19
CA GLY A 58 12.82 -0.92 0.82
C GLY A 58 11.80 -1.31 -0.26
N THR A 59 10.88 -2.23 0.03
CA THR A 59 9.86 -2.69 -0.94
C THR A 59 8.48 -2.09 -0.71
N VAL A 60 8.23 -1.46 0.45
CA VAL A 60 6.94 -0.88 0.84
C VAL A 60 6.35 -0.01 -0.26
N GLU A 61 7.06 1.02 -0.71
CA GLU A 61 6.49 2.00 -1.64
C GLU A 61 6.15 1.37 -3.00
N LYS A 62 7.05 0.54 -3.52
CA LYS A 62 6.83 -0.16 -4.80
C LYS A 62 5.66 -1.13 -4.71
N LEU A 63 5.56 -1.91 -3.63
CA LEU A 63 4.43 -2.82 -3.42
C LEU A 63 3.10 -2.09 -3.27
N LEU A 64 3.08 -0.92 -2.62
CA LEU A 64 1.88 -0.10 -2.50
C LEU A 64 1.44 0.47 -3.86
N GLU A 65 2.39 1.00 -4.65
CA GLU A 65 2.15 1.48 -6.02
C GLU A 65 1.52 0.37 -6.89
N LEU A 66 2.13 -0.81 -6.92
CA LEU A 66 1.68 -1.95 -7.71
C LEU A 66 0.36 -2.52 -7.18
N GLY A 67 0.21 -2.61 -5.85
CA GLY A 67 -1.01 -3.07 -5.19
C GLY A 67 -2.21 -2.20 -5.56
N ARG A 68 -2.04 -0.88 -5.58
CA ARG A 68 -3.07 0.05 -6.06
C ARG A 68 -3.34 -0.12 -7.54
N ARG A 69 -2.29 -0.14 -8.37
CA ARG A 69 -2.40 -0.22 -9.82
C ARG A 69 -3.18 -1.46 -10.29
N PHE A 70 -2.86 -2.61 -9.72
CA PHE A 70 -3.49 -3.88 -10.08
C PHE A 70 -4.63 -4.27 -9.14
N LEU A 71 -5.15 -3.34 -8.33
CA LEU A 71 -6.30 -3.58 -7.44
C LEU A 71 -6.13 -4.79 -6.51
N LEU A 72 -4.92 -5.00 -6.00
CA LEU A 72 -4.53 -6.09 -5.10
C LEU A 72 -4.58 -5.62 -3.64
N SER A 73 -5.77 -5.60 -3.05
CA SER A 73 -5.97 -5.20 -1.65
C SER A 73 -5.20 -6.07 -0.65
N SER A 74 -4.94 -7.34 -0.99
CA SER A 74 -4.11 -8.25 -0.18
C SER A 74 -2.68 -7.73 -0.01
N VAL A 75 -2.09 -7.15 -1.07
CA VAL A 75 -0.73 -6.60 -1.03
C VAL A 75 -0.67 -5.39 -0.10
N ILE A 76 -1.65 -4.48 -0.22
CA ILE A 76 -1.77 -3.31 0.68
C ILE A 76 -1.86 -3.76 2.15
N ARG A 77 -2.65 -4.80 2.44
CA ARG A 77 -2.79 -5.34 3.80
C ARG A 77 -1.51 -5.96 4.35
N ILE A 78 -0.74 -6.67 3.53
CA ILE A 78 0.54 -7.26 3.96
C ILE A 78 1.57 -6.16 4.22
N VAL A 79 1.58 -5.11 3.40
CA VAL A 79 2.42 -3.92 3.64
C VAL A 79 2.00 -3.19 4.92
N GLU A 80 0.71 -2.97 5.13
CA GLU A 80 0.19 -2.37 6.37
C GLU A 80 0.68 -3.14 7.61
N TYR A 81 0.62 -4.48 7.55
CA TYR A 81 1.11 -5.33 8.63
C TYR A 81 2.61 -5.14 8.91
N HIS A 82 3.44 -5.11 7.86
CA HIS A 82 4.88 -4.84 8.00
C HIS A 82 5.13 -3.47 8.64
N LEU A 83 4.45 -2.43 8.17
CA LEU A 83 4.56 -1.06 8.70
C LEU A 83 4.20 -0.97 10.18
N ILE A 84 3.17 -1.70 10.62
CA ILE A 84 2.74 -1.71 12.02
C ILE A 84 3.75 -2.43 12.93
N HIS A 85 4.32 -3.55 12.48
CA HIS A 85 4.98 -4.51 13.37
C HIS A 85 6.49 -4.61 13.24
N GLY A 86 7.07 -4.30 12.07
CA GLY A 86 8.47 -4.56 11.78
C GLY A 86 9.24 -3.42 11.12
N SER A 87 8.55 -2.34 10.73
CA SER A 87 9.18 -1.23 10.01
C SER A 87 9.98 -0.30 10.91
N LYS A 88 11.04 0.27 10.34
CA LYS A 88 11.83 1.35 10.93
C LYS A 88 11.59 2.70 10.23
N ILE A 89 10.61 2.77 9.33
CA ILE A 89 10.22 4.01 8.66
C ILE A 89 9.74 5.02 9.72
N GLY A 90 10.10 6.29 9.55
CA GLY A 90 9.71 7.35 10.48
C GLY A 90 8.22 7.62 10.48
N ILE A 91 7.68 8.05 11.63
CA ILE A 91 6.25 8.36 11.82
C ILE A 91 5.69 9.30 10.72
N PRO A 92 6.37 10.39 10.29
CA PRO A 92 5.82 11.26 9.26
C PRO A 92 5.52 10.55 7.95
N LYS A 93 6.48 9.75 7.47
CA LYS A 93 6.32 8.91 6.28
C LYS A 93 5.26 7.83 6.46
N MET A 94 5.18 7.19 7.63
CA MET A 94 4.14 6.20 7.93
C MET A 94 2.73 6.81 7.90
N ILE A 95 2.53 8.01 8.46
CA ILE A 95 1.23 8.72 8.41
C ILE A 95 0.83 8.98 6.97
N TRP A 96 1.75 9.50 6.15
CA TRP A 96 1.47 9.77 4.74
C TRP A 96 1.15 8.51 3.95
N LEU A 97 1.95 7.44 4.09
CA LEU A 97 1.65 6.16 3.46
C LEU A 97 0.28 5.64 3.87
N ALA A 98 -0.07 5.76 5.16
CA ALA A 98 -1.34 5.28 5.68
C ALA A 98 -2.53 6.07 5.13
N ASP A 99 -2.40 7.39 5.03
CA ASP A 99 -3.44 8.24 4.46
C ASP A 99 -3.61 8.01 2.95
N GLU A 100 -2.49 8.00 2.22
CA GLU A 100 -2.44 7.88 0.76
C GLU A 100 -3.01 6.53 0.29
N TYR A 101 -2.66 5.43 0.97
CA TYR A 101 -3.10 4.08 0.61
C TYR A 101 -4.26 3.55 1.47
N LYS A 102 -4.91 4.41 2.26
CA LYS A 102 -6.09 4.07 3.08
C LYS A 102 -5.86 2.89 4.04
N MET A 103 -4.70 2.87 4.67
CA MET A 103 -4.32 1.88 5.69
C MET A 103 -4.79 2.34 7.08
N GLU A 104 -6.06 2.08 7.38
CA GLU A 104 -6.73 2.61 8.57
C GLU A 104 -6.06 2.22 9.89
N LYS A 105 -5.58 0.97 10.02
CA LYS A 105 -4.99 0.47 11.27
C LYS A 105 -3.63 1.12 11.52
N LEU A 106 -2.85 1.29 10.45
CA LEU A 106 -1.58 2.00 10.53
C LEU A 106 -1.81 3.47 10.90
N LEU A 107 -2.78 4.12 10.25
CA LEU A 107 -3.11 5.52 10.51
C LEU A 107 -3.54 5.73 11.97
N GLU A 108 -4.42 4.87 12.49
CA GLU A 108 -4.85 4.90 13.89
C GLU A 108 -3.69 4.71 14.87
N LYS A 109 -2.76 3.78 14.58
CA LYS A 109 -1.55 3.59 15.39
C LYS A 109 -0.69 4.86 15.40
N CYS A 110 -0.40 5.42 14.24
CA CYS A 110 0.44 6.61 14.12
C CYS A 110 -0.20 7.83 14.81
N ILE A 111 -1.52 8.01 14.68
CA ILE A 111 -2.24 9.07 15.39
C ILE A 111 -2.13 8.88 16.90
N ARG A 112 -2.32 7.66 17.43
CA ARG A 112 -2.18 7.40 18.87
C ARG A 112 -0.78 7.71 19.38
N GLU A 113 0.24 7.41 18.58
CA GLU A 113 1.66 7.68 18.85
C GLU A 113 2.04 9.17 18.70
N MET A 114 1.16 10.00 18.15
CA MET A 114 1.28 11.46 18.17
C MET A 114 0.88 11.98 19.55
N ASP A 115 1.82 11.93 20.50
CA ASP A 115 1.61 12.17 21.94
C ASP A 115 2.46 13.32 22.51
N SER A 116 3.19 14.05 21.67
CA SER A 116 4.08 15.12 22.13
C SER A 116 4.20 16.26 21.12
N SER A 117 4.57 17.44 21.62
CA SER A 117 4.79 18.63 20.78
C SER A 117 5.99 18.45 19.85
N GLU A 118 6.99 17.69 20.27
CA GLU A 118 8.20 17.38 19.51
C GLU A 118 7.87 16.52 18.29
N LYS A 119 7.05 15.47 18.45
CA LYS A 119 6.59 14.65 17.32
C LYS A 119 5.73 15.45 16.35
N ALA A 120 4.87 16.34 16.87
CA ALA A 120 4.06 17.23 16.03
C ALA A 120 4.94 18.18 15.22
N LYS A 121 6.01 18.72 15.83
CA LYS A 121 7.01 19.55 15.16
C LYS A 121 7.76 18.77 14.08
N GLN A 122 8.22 17.55 14.38
CA GLN A 122 8.89 16.67 13.41
C GLN A 122 7.99 16.38 12.20
N LEU A 123 6.70 16.12 12.43
CA LEU A 123 5.75 15.93 11.34
C LEU A 123 5.59 17.22 10.52
N ARG A 124 5.41 18.37 11.17
CA ARG A 124 5.25 19.67 10.49
C ARG A 124 6.47 20.04 9.64
N GLU A 125 7.66 19.66 10.06
CA GLU A 125 8.93 19.94 9.35
C GLU A 125 9.23 18.93 8.23
N SER A 126 8.42 17.86 8.08
CA SER A 126 8.64 16.83 7.08
C SER A 126 8.01 17.17 5.73
N GLU A 127 8.58 16.64 4.64
CA GLU A 127 8.06 16.83 3.28
C GLU A 127 6.68 16.18 3.06
N GLU A 128 6.32 15.23 3.92
CA GLU A 128 5.03 14.54 3.87
C GLU A 128 3.88 15.36 4.42
N PHE A 129 4.14 16.37 5.25
CA PHE A 129 3.09 17.18 5.88
C PHE A 129 2.12 17.78 4.88
N GLU A 130 2.64 18.40 3.83
CA GLU A 130 1.86 19.05 2.77
C GLU A 130 1.09 18.05 1.88
N LYS A 131 1.37 16.74 2.02
CA LYS A 131 0.70 15.67 1.26
C LYS A 131 -0.47 15.05 2.03
N LEU A 132 -0.67 15.43 3.29
CA LEU A 132 -1.72 14.86 4.12
C LEU A 132 -3.09 15.42 3.75
N SER A 133 -4.11 14.57 3.76
CA SER A 133 -5.49 14.99 3.57
C SER A 133 -6.01 15.77 4.78
N ASP A 134 -6.96 16.67 4.53
CA ASP A 134 -7.68 17.41 5.58
C ASP A 134 -8.29 16.49 6.64
N ALA A 135 -8.75 15.31 6.24
CA ALA A 135 -9.32 14.31 7.15
C ALA A 135 -8.26 13.79 8.14
N THR A 136 -7.06 13.48 7.67
CA THR A 136 -5.94 13.04 8.50
C THR A 136 -5.44 14.17 9.39
N MET A 137 -5.28 15.37 8.83
CA MET A 137 -4.91 16.57 9.57
C MET A 137 -5.90 16.87 10.71
N SER A 138 -7.20 16.78 10.43
CA SER A 138 -8.25 16.95 11.45
C SER A 138 -8.12 15.94 12.61
N LYS A 139 -7.78 14.68 12.32
CA LYS A 139 -7.57 13.65 13.36
C LYS A 139 -6.33 13.96 14.20
N LEU A 140 -5.24 14.39 13.56
CA LEU A 140 -3.99 14.77 14.25
C LEU A 140 -4.18 15.99 15.15
N CYS A 141 -4.85 17.04 14.67
CA CYS A 141 -5.17 18.22 15.47
C CYS A 141 -6.05 17.85 16.68
N ARG A 142 -7.08 17.02 16.49
CA ARG A 142 -7.93 16.53 17.60
C ARG A 142 -7.13 15.74 18.63
N ARG A 143 -6.21 14.89 18.17
CA ARG A 143 -5.33 14.12 19.06
C ARG A 143 -4.46 15.05 19.91
N LEU A 144 -3.78 16.01 19.28
CA LEU A 144 -2.89 16.94 19.97
C LEU A 144 -3.64 17.86 20.94
N ALA A 145 -4.84 18.33 20.55
CA ALA A 145 -5.67 19.15 21.42
C ALA A 145 -6.13 18.40 22.69
N ALA A 146 -6.29 17.07 22.62
CA ALA A 146 -6.65 16.24 23.77
C ALA A 146 -5.49 16.00 24.75
N LEU A 147 -4.29 16.51 24.46
CA LEU A 147 -3.10 16.39 25.32
C LEU A 147 -2.77 17.71 26.06
N LEU A 148 -3.50 18.78 25.74
CA LEU A 148 -3.41 20.09 26.40
C LEU A 148 -4.34 20.13 27.61
#